data_AF-A0A3R7LGZ3-F1
#
_entry.id   AF-A0A3R7LGZ3-F1
#
_cell.length_a   1.000
_cell.length_b   1.000
_cell.length_c   1.000
_cell.angle_alpha   90.00
_cell.angle_beta   90.00
_cell.angle_gamma   90.00
#
_symmetry.space_group_name_H-M   'P 1'
#
loop_
_entity.id
_entity.type
_entity.pdbx_description
1 polymer ?
#
loop_
_entity_poly.entity_id
_entity_poly.type
_entity_poly.pdbx_seq_one_letter_code
_entity_poly.pdbx_strand_id
1 'polypeptide(L)'
;MRQTAEFPTARGPQLLATMSKHFAHKIGVDVQDDRSRFHFEMGEAEIETTAEGLRLTADAPEEGGMDLLRSVLESHLLRFAHREDPQPLNWSSPAG
;
A
#
# COMPACT_ATOMS: atom_id res chain seq x y z
N MET A 1 11.62 -3.49 9.58
CA MET A 1 11.48 -4.79 8.90
C MET A 1 10.58 -4.56 7.71
N ARG A 2 10.94 -5.07 6.54
CA ARG A 2 10.23 -4.75 5.31
C ARG A 2 9.43 -5.94 4.82
N GLN A 3 8.24 -5.68 4.29
CA GLN A 3 7.42 -6.66 3.58
C GLN A 3 6.82 -6.02 2.33
N THR A 4 6.58 -6.83 1.31
CA THR A 4 6.02 -6.42 0.03
C THR A 4 4.84 -7.29 -0.36
N ALA A 5 3.87 -6.71 -1.06
CA ALA A 5 2.77 -7.42 -1.69
C ALA A 5 2.50 -6.85 -3.08
N GLU A 6 2.08 -7.71 -4.00
CA GLU A 6 1.65 -7.33 -5.34
C GLU A 6 0.13 -7.33 -5.41
N PHE A 7 -0.43 -6.34 -6.08
CA PHE A 7 -1.86 -6.21 -6.33
C PHE A 7 -2.12 -6.06 -7.84
N PRO A 8 -2.44 -7.15 -8.55
CA PRO A 8 -2.74 -7.11 -9.97
C PRO A 8 -4.01 -6.31 -10.24
N THR A 9 -3.92 -5.29 -11.11
CA THR A 9 -5.08 -4.47 -11.48
C THR A 9 -4.78 -3.63 -12.72
N ALA A 10 -5.80 -3.43 -13.56
CA ALA A 10 -5.72 -2.46 -14.66
C ALA A 10 -5.86 -0.99 -14.18
N ARG A 11 -6.17 -0.77 -12.89
CA ARG A 11 -6.47 0.56 -12.32
C ARG A 11 -5.38 1.08 -11.40
N GLY A 12 -4.13 0.64 -11.58
CA GLY A 12 -2.99 1.00 -10.72
C GLY A 12 -2.90 2.50 -10.45
N PRO A 13 -2.74 3.36 -11.48
CA PRO A 13 -2.64 4.81 -11.29
C PRO A 13 -3.86 5.43 -10.58
N GLN A 14 -5.08 4.96 -10.88
CA GLN A 14 -6.29 5.49 -10.25
C GLN A 14 -6.41 5.08 -8.78
N LEU A 15 -6.03 3.84 -8.45
CA LEU A 15 -6.02 3.34 -7.08
C LEU A 15 -4.90 4.01 -6.27
N LEU A 16 -3.70 4.18 -6.82
CA LEU A 16 -2.62 4.94 -6.19
C LEU A 16 -3.07 6.37 -5.87
N ALA A 17 -3.66 7.08 -6.83
CA ALA A 17 -4.15 8.43 -6.62
C ALA A 17 -5.26 8.50 -5.56
N THR A 18 -6.15 7.50 -5.53
CA THR A 18 -7.24 7.41 -4.53
C THR A 18 -6.69 7.18 -3.12
N MET A 19 -5.77 6.21 -2.96
CA MET A 19 -5.09 5.93 -1.70
C MET A 19 -4.34 7.16 -1.19
N SER A 20 -3.53 7.78 -2.06
CA SER A 20 -2.74 8.98 -1.74
C SER A 20 -3.61 10.11 -1.20
N LYS A 21 -4.69 10.45 -1.92
CA LYS A 21 -5.62 11.51 -1.51
C LYS A 21 -6.34 11.19 -0.20
N HIS A 22 -6.76 9.94 -0.03
CA HIS A 22 -7.47 9.51 1.18
C HIS A 22 -6.59 9.61 2.43
N PHE A 23 -5.36 9.12 2.36
CA PHE A 23 -4.43 9.15 3.50
C PHE A 23 -3.88 10.55 3.79
N ALA A 24 -3.70 11.40 2.78
CA ALA A 24 -3.25 12.79 2.96
C ALA A 24 -4.18 13.64 3.84
N HIS A 25 -5.41 13.19 4.11
CA HIS A 25 -6.30 13.84 5.09
C HIS A 25 -5.93 13.57 6.55
N LYS A 26 -5.09 12.58 6.82
CA LYS A 26 -4.81 12.08 8.19
C LYS A 26 -3.32 11.98 8.50
N ILE A 27 -2.49 11.67 7.50
CA ILE A 27 -1.06 11.43 7.66
C ILE A 27 -0.26 12.19 6.59
N GLY A 28 1.06 12.27 6.79
CA GLY A 28 1.96 12.75 5.75
C GLY A 28 2.00 11.78 4.57
N VAL A 29 1.88 12.30 3.35
CA VAL A 29 2.01 11.52 2.11
C VAL A 29 2.86 12.29 1.12
N ASP A 30 3.96 11.68 0.68
CA ASP A 30 4.79 12.20 -0.42
C ASP A 30 4.32 11.55 -1.72
N VAL A 31 3.79 12.35 -2.63
CA VAL A 31 3.25 11.89 -3.92
C VAL A 31 4.25 12.21 -5.02
N GLN A 32 4.58 11.21 -5.83
CA GLN A 32 5.36 11.32 -7.07
C GLN A 32 4.51 10.75 -8.23
N ASP A 33 5.05 10.76 -9.44
CA ASP A 33 4.29 10.38 -10.65
C ASP A 33 3.81 8.92 -10.63
N ASP A 34 4.67 7.98 -10.23
CA ASP A 34 4.42 6.53 -10.25
C ASP A 34 4.39 5.89 -8.85
N ARG A 35 4.59 6.68 -7.79
CA ARG A 35 4.66 6.18 -6.42
C ARG A 35 4.15 7.19 -5.40
N SER A 36 3.71 6.67 -4.26
CA SER A 36 3.44 7.48 -3.07
C SER A 36 4.01 6.83 -1.83
N ARG A 37 4.62 7.64 -0.97
CA ARG A 37 5.10 7.24 0.34
C ARG A 37 4.17 7.78 1.43
N PHE A 38 3.88 6.94 2.41
CA PHE A 38 2.92 7.20 3.48
C PHE A 38 3.63 7.10 4.83
N HIS A 39 3.52 8.14 5.63
CA HIS A 39 4.21 8.27 6.92
C HIS A 39 3.24 8.01 8.05
N PHE A 40 3.19 6.79 8.56
CA PHE A 40 2.34 6.43 9.69
C PHE A 40 3.12 6.46 11.01
N GLU A 41 2.41 6.59 12.14
CA GLU A 41 3.03 6.56 13.47
C GLU A 41 3.73 5.23 13.77
N MET A 42 3.25 4.13 13.19
CA MET A 42 3.79 2.78 13.40
C MET A 42 4.81 2.32 12.35
N GLY A 43 5.07 3.12 11.30
CA GLY A 43 5.99 2.77 10.22
C GLY A 43 5.75 3.54 8.93
N GLU A 44 6.51 3.21 7.89
CA GLU A 44 6.38 3.77 6.55
C GLU A 44 5.74 2.76 5.60
N ALA A 45 4.96 3.25 4.65
CA ALA A 45 4.52 2.48 3.50
C ALA A 45 4.89 3.17 2.20
N GLU A 46 5.10 2.40 1.15
CA GLU A 46 5.22 2.89 -0.22
C GLU A 46 4.29 2.09 -1.12
N ILE A 47 3.58 2.76 -2.02
CA ILE A 47 2.82 2.13 -3.09
C ILE A 47 3.34 2.66 -4.40
N GLU A 48 3.76 1.79 -5.31
CA GLU A 48 4.21 2.12 -6.65
C GLU A 48 3.33 1.44 -7.70
N THR A 49 3.12 2.11 -8.84
CA THR A 49 2.49 1.50 -10.00
C THR A 49 3.51 0.65 -10.76
N THR A 50 3.11 -0.57 -11.08
CA THR A 50 3.89 -1.48 -11.92
C THR A 50 3.18 -1.71 -13.25
N ALA A 51 3.80 -2.43 -14.17
CA ALA A 51 3.15 -2.81 -15.42
C ALA A 51 1.93 -3.74 -15.21
N GLU A 52 1.87 -4.47 -14.10
CA GLU A 52 0.83 -5.46 -13.80
C GLU A 52 -0.20 -4.96 -12.76
N GLY A 53 0.06 -3.82 -12.11
CA GLY A 53 -0.84 -3.23 -11.12
C GLY A 53 -0.14 -2.33 -10.12
N LEU A 54 -0.16 -2.72 -8.85
CA LEU A 54 0.49 -2.00 -7.76
C LEU A 54 1.43 -2.91 -6.98
N ARG A 55 2.58 -2.39 -6.58
CA ARG A 55 3.41 -2.99 -5.53
C ARG A 55 3.26 -2.16 -4.26
N LEU A 56 2.95 -2.83 -3.17
CA LEU A 56 2.90 -2.25 -1.83
C LEU A 56 4.14 -2.69 -1.06
N THR A 57 4.78 -1.75 -0.38
CA THR A 57 5.88 -1.99 0.54
C THR A 57 5.49 -1.44 1.90
N ALA A 58 5.63 -2.26 2.93
CA ALA A 58 5.44 -1.92 4.33
C ALA A 58 6.79 -2.00 5.05
N ASP A 59 7.14 -1.00 5.87
CA ASP A 59 8.33 -1.01 6.71
C ASP A 59 7.99 -0.53 8.13
N ALA A 60 8.15 -1.40 9.11
CA ALA A 60 7.90 -1.09 10.51
C ALA A 60 8.99 -1.73 11.41
N PRO A 61 9.40 -1.10 12.51
CA PRO A 61 10.47 -1.63 13.36
C PRO A 61 10.06 -2.90 14.12
N GLU A 62 8.77 -3.06 14.43
CA GLU A 62 8.24 -4.12 15.30
C GLU A 62 7.08 -4.88 14.60
N GLU A 63 6.86 -6.14 14.99
CA GLU A 63 5.84 -7.00 14.36
C GLU A 63 4.42 -6.44 14.52
N GLY A 64 4.10 -5.90 15.71
CA GLY A 64 2.78 -5.29 15.95
C GLY A 64 2.51 -4.07 15.06
N GLY A 65 3.54 -3.24 14.81
CA GLY A 65 3.43 -2.12 13.87
C GLY A 65 3.24 -2.59 12.43
N MET A 66 3.95 -3.66 12.04
CA MET A 66 3.84 -4.27 10.73
C MET A 66 2.44 -4.86 10.47
N ASP A 67 1.87 -5.59 11.43
CA ASP A 67 0.51 -6.14 11.33
C ASP A 67 -0.53 -5.05 11.09
N LEU A 68 -0.42 -3.95 11.86
CA LEU A 68 -1.32 -2.82 11.74
C LEU A 68 -1.15 -2.11 10.39
N LEU A 69 0.09 -1.88 9.96
CA LEU A 69 0.39 -1.21 8.69
C LEU A 69 -0.17 -2.01 7.50
N ARG A 70 0.07 -3.33 7.48
CA ARG A 70 -0.48 -4.24 6.45
C ARG A 70 -2.01 -4.21 6.43
N SER A 71 -2.64 -4.33 7.59
CA SER A 71 -4.10 -4.30 7.73
C SER A 71 -4.71 -2.99 7.24
N VAL A 72 -4.08 -1.85 7.57
CA VAL A 72 -4.53 -0.52 7.13
C VAL A 72 -4.42 -0.40 5.61
N LEU A 73 -3.28 -0.76 5.03
CA LEU A 73 -3.08 -0.68 3.57
C LEU A 73 -4.05 -1.59 2.82
N GLU A 74 -4.17 -2.84 3.25
CA GLU A 74 -5.03 -3.84 2.63
C GLU A 74 -6.50 -3.44 2.70
N SER A 75 -7.02 -3.12 3.88
CA SER A 75 -8.43 -2.77 4.06
C SER A 75 -8.87 -1.57 3.19
N HIS A 76 -8.01 -0.57 3.04
CA HIS A 76 -8.29 0.60 2.21
C HIS A 76 -8.19 0.27 0.72
N LEU A 77 -7.14 -0.45 0.31
CA LEU A 77 -6.97 -0.85 -1.08
C LEU A 77 -8.14 -1.72 -1.55
N LEU A 78 -8.47 -2.78 -0.82
CA LEU A 78 -9.58 -3.68 -1.16
C LEU A 78 -10.91 -2.94 -1.21
N ARG A 79 -11.14 -1.99 -0.29
CA ARG A 79 -12.34 -1.14 -0.31
C ARG A 79 -12.44 -0.28 -1.56
N PHE A 80 -11.34 0.34 -2.01
CA PHE A 80 -11.35 1.11 -3.25
C PHE A 80 -11.37 0.21 -4.50
N ALA A 81 -10.83 -1.00 -4.36
CA ALA A 81 -10.82 -2.02 -5.39
C ALA A 81 -12.10 -2.87 -5.44
N HIS A 82 -13.10 -2.65 -4.58
CA HIS A 82 -14.28 -3.54 -4.41
C HIS A 82 -15.02 -3.94 -5.71
N ARG A 83 -14.95 -3.13 -6.77
CA ARG A 83 -15.57 -3.45 -8.07
C ARG A 83 -14.84 -4.54 -8.86
N GLU A 84 -13.61 -4.87 -8.47
CA GLU A 84 -12.77 -5.91 -9.06
C GLU A 84 -12.84 -7.24 -8.28
N ASP A 85 -13.64 -7.31 -7.21
CA ASP A 85 -13.69 -8.45 -6.28
C ASP A 85 -12.30 -8.94 -5.81
N PRO A 86 -11.51 -8.03 -5.21
CA PRO A 86 -10.10 -8.26 -4.98
C PRO A 86 -9.86 -9.31 -3.90
N GLN A 87 -8.83 -10.14 -4.10
CA GLN A 87 -8.37 -11.09 -3.09
C GLN A 87 -7.48 -10.41 -2.04
N PRO A 88 -7.36 -10.99 -0.83
CA PRO A 88 -6.40 -10.52 0.18
C PRO A 88 -4.97 -10.47 -0.36
N LEU A 89 -4.15 -9.54 0.13
CA LEU A 89 -2.79 -9.37 -0.34
C LEU A 89 -1.91 -10.50 0.22
N ASN A 90 -1.05 -11.04 -0.64
CA ASN A 90 -0.02 -11.98 -0.21
C ASN A 90 1.26 -11.22 0.14
N TRP A 91 1.43 -10.94 1.43
CA TRP A 91 2.61 -10.26 1.97
C TRP A 91 3.79 -11.23 2.11
N SER A 92 4.96 -10.78 1.65
CA SER A 92 6.21 -11.53 1.77
C SER A 92 7.32 -10.61 2.24
N SER A 93 8.27 -11.13 3.00
CA SER A 93 9.54 -10.44 3.21
C SER A 93 10.26 -10.35 1.87
N PRO A 94 10.85 -9.21 1.49
CA PRO A 94 11.64 -9.12 0.27
C PRO A 94 12.72 -10.19 0.34
N ALA A 95 12.85 -10.99 -0.73
CA ALA A 95 13.92 -11.96 -0.84
C ALA A 95 15.25 -11.19 -0.71
N GLY A 96 16.04 -11.53 0.31
CA GLY A 96 17.33 -10.91 0.59
C GLY A 96 18.35 -11.16 -0.52
#